data_AF-A0A6C1RHC6-F1
#
_entry.id   AF-A0A6C1RHC6-F1
#
_cell.length_a   1.000
_cell.length_b   1.000
_cell.length_c   1.000
_cell.angle_alpha   90.00
_cell.angle_beta   90.00
_cell.angle_gamma   90.00
#
_symmetry.space_group_name_H-M   'P 1'
#
loop_
_entity.id
_entity.type
_entity.pdbx_description
1 polymer ?
#
loop_
_entity_poly.entity_id
_entity_poly.type
_entity_poly.pdbx_seq_one_letter_code
_entity_poly.pdbx_strand_id
1 'polypeptide(L)'
;MRRCKRPLLVATLLIGTIAVAWAQDPSIALDLRLARLDRAVAPEMLDNNVLFTYATDSRVHHVGAAFAHEDFRTVHTFYRWRPFGGNGAASPGGLFFLNYTVPAGVQRLEYRLVVDGVWMADPANPASRRDRDGTRLSLFEIPERARPRPDTPTAVSERHNVMRFVFEPADPSPAGLESIHGRQAFLEQKSGLDVRVAGSFNRWDPYMHRLHEDPARPGRYEAEITVPRGRHSYYFVVNGRRLVDPHNPQQRYHADGYAVSSFSVP
;
A
#
# COMPACT_ATOMS: atom_id res chain seq x y z
N MET A 1 -27.48 -72.28 -3.82
CA MET A 1 -27.50 -71.38 -2.65
C MET A 1 -26.75 -70.10 -3.01
N ARG A 2 -27.44 -68.95 -2.91
CA ARG A 2 -26.95 -67.61 -3.26
C ARG A 2 -25.86 -67.15 -2.28
N ARG A 3 -24.79 -66.51 -2.78
CA ARG A 3 -24.11 -65.41 -2.08
C ARG A 3 -23.52 -64.43 -3.11
N CYS A 4 -24.32 -63.41 -3.39
CA CYS A 4 -23.95 -62.21 -4.13
C CYS A 4 -23.00 -61.38 -3.25
N LYS A 5 -21.74 -61.18 -3.68
CA LYS A 5 -20.82 -60.23 -3.05
C LYS A 5 -20.84 -58.94 -3.86
N ARG A 6 -21.42 -57.88 -3.30
CA ARG A 6 -21.33 -56.52 -3.84
C ARG A 6 -19.92 -55.98 -3.56
N PRO A 7 -19.18 -55.42 -4.53
CA PRO A 7 -17.97 -54.69 -4.22
C PRO A 7 -18.33 -53.32 -3.62
N LEU A 8 -17.75 -53.02 -2.45
CA LEU A 8 -17.86 -51.75 -1.75
C LEU A 8 -16.98 -50.73 -2.49
N LEU A 9 -17.58 -49.73 -3.13
CA LEU A 9 -16.88 -48.63 -3.78
C LEU A 9 -16.48 -47.63 -2.68
N VAL A 10 -15.22 -47.68 -2.23
CA VAL A 10 -14.66 -46.66 -1.33
C VAL A 10 -14.27 -45.47 -2.20
N ALA A 11 -15.13 -44.46 -2.23
CA ALA A 11 -14.82 -43.18 -2.84
C ALA A 11 -13.86 -42.43 -1.90
N THR A 12 -12.57 -42.52 -2.17
CA THR A 12 -11.55 -41.69 -1.50
C THR A 12 -11.71 -40.27 -2.01
N LEU A 13 -12.45 -39.44 -1.27
CA LEU A 13 -12.56 -38.00 -1.52
C LEU A 13 -11.19 -37.37 -1.20
N LEU A 14 -10.32 -37.24 -2.21
CA LEU A 14 -9.14 -36.40 -2.14
C LEU A 14 -9.62 -34.95 -2.06
N ILE A 15 -9.78 -34.45 -0.84
CA ILE A 15 -9.85 -33.01 -0.59
C ILE A 15 -8.43 -32.50 -0.85
N GLY A 16 -8.20 -32.03 -2.08
CA GLY A 16 -7.00 -31.27 -2.41
C GLY A 16 -7.02 -29.99 -1.58
N THR A 17 -6.32 -29.99 -0.45
CA THR A 17 -5.94 -28.76 0.24
C THR A 17 -4.97 -28.03 -0.69
N ILE A 18 -5.48 -27.09 -1.47
CA ILE A 18 -4.63 -26.05 -2.05
C ILE A 18 -4.18 -25.21 -0.84
N ALA A 19 -3.05 -25.59 -0.25
CA ALA A 19 -2.32 -24.70 0.62
C ALA A 19 -1.82 -23.56 -0.29
N VAL A 20 -2.61 -22.49 -0.39
CA VAL A 20 -2.08 -21.21 -0.86
C VAL A 20 -1.13 -20.76 0.25
N ALA A 21 0.12 -21.20 0.15
CA ALA A 21 1.21 -20.63 0.90
C ALA A 21 1.37 -19.21 0.38
N TRP A 22 0.75 -18.25 1.04
CA TRP A 22 1.06 -16.84 0.87
C TRP A 22 2.50 -16.65 1.35
N ALA A 23 3.45 -16.83 0.44
CA ALA A 23 4.82 -16.42 0.66
C ALA A 23 4.77 -14.93 1.01
N GLN A 24 5.18 -14.57 2.22
CA GLN A 24 5.35 -13.18 2.60
C GLN A 24 6.43 -12.62 1.68
N ASP A 25 6.12 -11.57 0.91
CA ASP A 25 7.11 -10.93 0.04
C ASP A 25 8.33 -10.54 0.88
N PRO A 26 9.53 -11.03 0.56
CA PRO A 26 10.73 -10.69 1.31
C PRO A 26 11.00 -9.19 1.12
N SER A 27 10.74 -8.38 2.15
CA SER A 27 11.04 -6.95 2.13
C SER A 27 12.24 -6.63 3.01
N ILE A 28 13.25 -5.98 2.41
CA ILE A 28 14.45 -5.52 3.11
C ILE A 28 14.06 -4.56 4.25
N ALA A 29 13.01 -3.77 4.06
CA ALA A 29 12.48 -2.86 5.09
C ALA A 29 12.00 -3.63 6.33
N LEU A 30 11.36 -4.80 6.15
CA LEU A 30 10.86 -5.61 7.25
C LEU A 30 12.01 -6.21 8.04
N ASP A 31 12.98 -6.79 7.34
CA ASP A 31 14.16 -7.38 7.98
C ASP A 31 14.93 -6.35 8.80
N LEU A 32 15.16 -5.16 8.24
CA LEU A 32 15.83 -4.05 8.93
C LEU A 32 15.02 -3.54 10.12
N ARG A 33 13.68 -3.51 10.00
CA ARG A 33 12.83 -3.06 11.09
C ARG A 33 12.82 -4.06 12.24
N LEU A 34 12.62 -5.34 11.95
CA LEU A 34 12.63 -6.42 12.94
C LEU A 34 13.98 -6.53 13.66
N ALA A 35 15.10 -6.36 12.95
CA ALA A 35 16.44 -6.38 13.54
C ALA A 35 16.67 -5.27 14.61
N ARG A 36 15.88 -4.20 14.59
CA ARG A 36 15.98 -3.07 15.54
C ARG A 36 14.97 -3.16 16.68
N LEU A 37 14.07 -4.14 16.69
CA LEU A 37 13.06 -4.28 17.74
C LEU A 37 13.63 -5.04 18.94
N ASP A 38 13.61 -4.38 20.09
CA ASP A 38 13.89 -4.93 21.42
C ASP A 38 12.61 -5.32 22.18
N ARG A 39 11.45 -4.81 21.74
CA ARG A 39 10.12 -5.08 22.29
C ARG A 39 9.04 -4.97 21.21
N ALA A 40 7.83 -5.44 21.53
CA ALA A 40 6.67 -5.16 20.69
C ALA A 40 6.31 -3.68 20.72
N VAL A 41 5.89 -3.18 19.57
CA VAL A 41 5.46 -1.82 19.30
C VAL A 41 4.05 -1.83 18.71
N ALA A 42 3.36 -0.70 18.83
CA ALA A 42 2.08 -0.49 18.14
C ALA A 42 2.23 -0.73 16.62
N PRO A 43 1.15 -1.11 15.91
CA PRO A 43 1.22 -1.36 14.48
C PRO A 43 1.73 -0.13 13.73
N GLU A 44 2.49 -0.38 12.68
CA GLU A 44 3.09 0.69 11.86
C GLU A 44 3.05 0.33 10.38
N MET A 45 3.02 1.35 9.53
CA MET A 45 3.08 1.16 8.09
C MET A 45 4.51 0.86 7.67
N LEU A 46 4.68 -0.20 6.89
CA LEU A 46 5.95 -0.59 6.29
C LEU A 46 5.70 -0.93 4.82
N ASP A 47 6.25 -0.11 3.93
CA ASP A 47 5.95 -0.17 2.49
C ASP A 47 4.42 -0.16 2.23
N ASN A 48 3.89 -1.23 1.63
CA ASN A 48 2.48 -1.46 1.35
C ASN A 48 1.79 -2.43 2.32
N ASN A 49 2.38 -2.68 3.49
CA ASN A 49 1.83 -3.56 4.51
C ASN A 49 1.83 -2.89 5.88
N VAL A 50 1.05 -3.45 6.81
CA VAL A 50 1.04 -3.06 8.21
C VAL A 50 1.79 -4.12 9.00
N LEU A 51 2.86 -3.69 9.67
CA LEU A 51 3.59 -4.55 10.59
C LEU A 51 2.88 -4.56 11.94
N PHE A 52 2.42 -5.74 12.35
CA PHE A 52 1.95 -6.00 13.70
C PHE A 52 3.03 -6.74 14.47
N THR A 53 3.17 -6.43 15.76
CA THR A 53 4.15 -7.12 16.62
C THR A 53 3.51 -7.49 17.96
N TYR A 54 4.00 -8.58 18.55
CA TYR A 54 3.59 -9.03 19.87
C TYR A 54 4.78 -9.65 20.59
N ALA A 55 4.97 -9.27 21.85
CA ALA A 55 6.05 -9.77 22.68
C ALA A 55 5.47 -10.28 24.00
N THR A 56 6.05 -11.35 24.51
CA THR A 56 5.65 -11.94 25.77
C THR A 56 6.87 -12.53 26.47
N ASP A 57 6.83 -12.56 27.80
CA ASP A 57 7.81 -13.25 28.63
C ASP A 57 7.39 -14.69 28.93
N SER A 58 6.12 -15.03 28.69
CA SER A 58 5.56 -16.36 28.88
C SER A 58 5.60 -17.18 27.60
N ARG A 59 5.68 -18.49 27.72
CA ARG A 59 5.62 -19.39 26.56
C ARG A 59 4.21 -19.36 25.97
N VAL A 60 4.12 -18.96 24.71
CA VAL A 60 2.90 -19.03 23.90
C VAL A 60 3.14 -19.91 22.66
N HIS A 61 2.12 -20.63 22.23
CA HIS A 61 2.21 -21.55 21.10
C HIS A 61 1.76 -20.90 19.80
N HIS A 62 0.72 -20.06 19.86
CA HIS A 62 0.13 -19.40 18.72
C HIS A 62 -0.19 -17.95 19.05
N VAL A 63 0.16 -17.08 18.10
CA VAL A 63 -0.23 -15.67 18.11
C VAL A 63 -0.81 -15.39 16.73
N GLY A 64 -1.94 -14.71 16.70
CA GLY A 64 -2.56 -14.24 15.46
C GLY A 64 -3.30 -12.93 15.65
N ALA A 65 -3.75 -12.34 14.54
CA ALA A 65 -4.68 -11.22 14.54
C ALA A 65 -5.93 -11.57 13.71
N ALA A 66 -7.08 -11.06 14.15
CA ALA A 66 -8.32 -11.15 13.41
C ALA A 66 -8.92 -9.74 13.28
N PHE A 67 -9.47 -9.45 12.09
CA PHE A 67 -9.85 -8.11 11.70
C PHE A 67 -11.37 -7.96 11.52
N ALA A 68 -11.90 -6.80 11.90
CA ALA A 68 -13.32 -6.49 11.80
C ALA A 68 -13.83 -6.45 10.35
N HIS A 69 -13.00 -6.02 9.39
CA HIS A 69 -13.38 -5.98 7.96
C HIS A 69 -13.51 -7.38 7.33
N GLU A 70 -13.10 -8.42 8.05
CA GLU A 70 -13.28 -9.83 7.71
C GLU A 70 -14.31 -10.52 8.64
N ASP A 71 -15.13 -9.74 9.35
CA ASP A 71 -16.07 -10.24 10.37
C ASP A 71 -15.39 -11.10 11.46
N PHE A 72 -14.10 -10.90 11.71
CA PHE A 72 -13.27 -11.74 12.60
C PHE A 72 -13.26 -13.24 12.26
N ARG A 73 -13.57 -13.61 11.01
CA ARG A 73 -13.67 -15.02 10.57
C ARG A 73 -12.32 -15.67 10.32
N THR A 74 -11.31 -14.87 9.98
CA THR A 74 -9.95 -15.34 9.69
C THR A 74 -9.01 -14.94 10.82
N VAL A 75 -8.17 -15.88 11.28
CA VAL A 75 -7.04 -15.57 12.18
C VAL A 75 -5.75 -15.63 11.36
N HIS A 76 -5.14 -14.47 11.16
CA HIS A 76 -3.86 -14.31 10.48
C HIS A 76 -2.72 -14.62 11.45
N THR A 77 -1.98 -15.68 11.18
CA THR A 77 -0.96 -16.20 12.10
C THR A 77 0.31 -15.36 12.05
N PHE A 78 0.85 -15.04 13.22
CA PHE A 78 2.12 -14.34 13.36
C PHE A 78 3.28 -15.34 13.25
N TYR A 79 4.39 -14.86 12.69
CA TYR A 79 5.64 -15.58 12.66
C TYR A 79 6.45 -15.24 13.90
N ARG A 80 7.10 -16.26 14.49
CA ARG A 80 8.03 -16.05 15.59
C ARG A 80 9.37 -15.58 15.02
N TRP A 81 9.77 -14.36 15.36
CA TRP A 81 11.06 -13.82 14.97
C TRP A 81 12.20 -14.52 15.72
N ARG A 82 13.25 -14.89 14.99
CA ARG A 82 14.47 -15.50 15.53
C ARG A 82 15.68 -14.80 14.92
N PRO A 83 16.45 -14.01 15.68
CA PRO A 83 17.64 -13.36 15.16
C PRO A 83 18.71 -14.39 14.80
N PHE A 84 19.45 -14.12 13.71
CA PHE A 84 20.70 -14.81 13.43
C PHE A 84 21.82 -14.25 14.31
N GLY A 85 22.54 -15.11 15.02
CA GLY A 85 23.66 -14.71 15.88
C GLY A 85 23.20 -14.20 17.25
N GLY A 86 23.38 -15.02 18.29
CA GLY A 86 22.94 -14.72 19.64
C GLY A 86 23.73 -13.57 20.28
N ASN A 87 23.04 -12.46 20.53
CA ASN A 87 23.25 -11.56 21.67
C ASN A 87 22.14 -10.52 21.84
N GLY A 88 21.20 -10.40 20.90
CA GLY A 88 19.97 -9.63 21.10
C GLY A 88 19.00 -10.43 21.96
N ALA A 89 18.86 -10.05 23.23
CA ALA A 89 17.88 -10.65 24.13
C ALA A 89 16.46 -10.39 23.59
N ALA A 90 15.94 -11.29 22.77
CA ALA A 90 14.50 -11.41 22.58
C ALA A 90 13.88 -11.65 23.97
N SER A 91 12.70 -11.06 24.23
CA SER A 91 11.91 -11.37 25.44
C SER A 91 11.90 -12.89 25.67
N PRO A 92 12.03 -13.41 26.91
CA PRO A 92 12.10 -14.85 27.19
C PRO A 92 11.01 -15.69 26.51
N GLY A 93 9.80 -15.15 26.33
CA GLY A 93 8.70 -15.81 25.61
C GLY A 93 8.74 -15.65 24.09
N GLY A 94 9.44 -14.63 23.58
CA GLY A 94 9.72 -14.41 22.16
C GLY A 94 8.97 -13.21 21.56
N LEU A 95 9.47 -12.75 20.42
CA LEU A 95 8.84 -11.73 19.59
C LEU A 95 8.13 -12.39 18.41
N PHE A 96 6.90 -11.97 18.16
CA PHE A 96 6.05 -12.42 17.07
C PHE A 96 5.70 -11.23 16.18
N PHE A 97 5.57 -11.46 14.87
CA PHE A 97 5.20 -10.42 13.92
C PHE A 97 4.27 -10.92 12.82
N LEU A 98 3.50 -10.02 12.25
CA LEU A 98 2.68 -10.24 11.06
C LEU A 98 2.85 -9.04 10.12
N ASN A 99 3.24 -9.32 8.87
CA ASN A 99 3.29 -8.32 7.82
C ASN A 99 1.99 -8.38 7.01
N TYR A 100 0.99 -7.59 7.39
CA TYR A 100 -0.36 -7.69 6.86
C TYR A 100 -0.57 -6.80 5.63
N THR A 101 -0.95 -7.40 4.50
CA THR A 101 -1.36 -6.65 3.31
C THR A 101 -2.78 -6.15 3.48
N VAL A 102 -2.92 -4.82 3.54
CA VAL A 102 -4.22 -4.18 3.70
C VAL A 102 -5.02 -4.25 2.39
N PRO A 103 -6.27 -4.75 2.40
CA PRO A 103 -7.14 -4.72 1.23
C PRO A 103 -7.43 -3.29 0.75
N ALA A 104 -7.62 -3.10 -0.56
CA ALA A 104 -7.95 -1.80 -1.13
C ALA A 104 -9.25 -1.24 -0.52
N GLY A 105 -9.26 0.06 -0.22
CA GLY A 105 -10.42 0.77 0.32
C GLY A 105 -10.58 0.68 1.84
N VAL A 106 -9.81 -0.17 2.54
CA VAL A 106 -9.77 -0.17 4.00
C VAL A 106 -8.97 1.05 4.47
N GLN A 107 -9.59 1.93 5.26
CA GLN A 107 -8.96 3.16 5.78
C GLN A 107 -8.58 3.04 7.26
N ARG A 108 -9.11 2.03 7.94
CA ARG A 108 -8.88 1.75 9.34
C ARG A 108 -8.94 0.25 9.58
N LEU A 109 -8.01 -0.25 10.37
CA LEU A 109 -8.06 -1.60 10.89
C LEU A 109 -8.56 -1.57 12.33
N GLU A 110 -9.71 -2.21 12.57
CA GLU A 110 -10.13 -2.62 13.90
C GLU A 110 -9.83 -4.11 14.04
N TYR A 111 -9.11 -4.49 15.11
CA TYR A 111 -8.59 -5.84 15.23
C TYR A 111 -8.46 -6.28 16.69
N ARG A 112 -8.29 -7.59 16.87
CA ARG A 112 -7.93 -8.23 18.14
C ARG A 112 -6.79 -9.21 17.89
N LEU A 113 -5.95 -9.39 18.89
CA LEU A 113 -4.99 -10.48 18.93
C LEU A 113 -5.66 -11.74 19.46
N VAL A 114 -5.26 -12.88 18.93
CA VAL A 114 -5.63 -14.22 19.40
C VAL A 114 -4.34 -14.87 19.88
N VAL A 115 -4.20 -15.03 21.19
CA VAL A 115 -3.01 -15.61 21.83
C VAL A 115 -3.43 -16.90 22.53
N ASP A 116 -2.97 -18.05 22.01
CA ASP A 116 -3.38 -19.39 22.46
C ASP A 116 -4.91 -19.55 22.62
N GLY A 117 -5.67 -18.95 21.68
CA GLY A 117 -7.13 -18.97 21.66
C GLY A 117 -7.81 -17.89 22.52
N VAL A 118 -7.06 -17.13 23.31
CA VAL A 118 -7.58 -16.00 24.08
C VAL A 118 -7.63 -14.76 23.19
N TRP A 119 -8.82 -14.18 23.06
CA TRP A 119 -9.04 -12.97 22.28
C TRP A 119 -8.82 -11.72 23.13
N MET A 120 -7.85 -10.89 22.76
CA MET A 120 -7.47 -9.70 23.53
C MET A 120 -7.22 -8.49 22.64
N ALA A 121 -7.29 -7.29 23.22
CA ALA A 121 -6.75 -6.10 22.57
C ALA A 121 -5.22 -6.21 22.55
N ASP A 122 -4.59 -5.65 21.52
CA ASP A 122 -3.14 -5.51 21.43
C ASP A 122 -2.62 -4.68 22.62
N PRO A 123 -1.79 -5.26 23.51
CA PRO A 123 -1.25 -4.55 24.65
C PRO A 123 -0.22 -3.48 24.26
N ALA A 124 0.42 -3.60 23.09
CA ALA A 124 1.41 -2.65 22.59
C ALA A 124 0.76 -1.44 21.88
N ASN A 125 -0.52 -1.55 21.52
CA ASN A 125 -1.26 -0.49 20.83
C ASN A 125 -2.13 0.33 21.81
N PRO A 126 -1.79 1.60 22.07
CA PRO A 126 -2.62 2.46 22.93
C PRO A 126 -3.97 2.82 22.29
N ALA A 127 -4.05 2.84 20.95
CA ALA A 127 -5.27 3.18 20.22
C ALA A 127 -6.26 2.01 20.28
N SER A 128 -7.42 2.26 20.89
CA SER A 128 -8.47 1.25 21.03
C SER A 128 -9.85 1.89 21.11
N ARG A 129 -10.87 1.12 20.72
CA ARG A 129 -12.29 1.49 20.77
C ARG A 129 -13.08 0.38 21.45
N ARG A 130 -14.15 0.71 22.16
CA ARG A 130 -15.13 -0.28 22.62
C ARG A 130 -16.28 -0.42 21.62
N ASP A 131 -16.68 -1.65 21.34
CA ASP A 131 -17.90 -1.91 20.58
C ASP A 131 -19.15 -1.78 21.48
N ARG A 132 -20.34 -2.06 20.89
CA ARG A 132 -21.63 -1.96 21.60
C ARG A 132 -21.74 -2.94 22.76
N ASP A 133 -21.04 -4.07 22.68
CA ASP A 133 -21.04 -5.12 23.69
C ASP A 133 -19.96 -4.89 24.77
N GLY A 134 -19.23 -3.77 24.67
CA GLY A 134 -18.18 -3.37 25.60
C GLY A 134 -16.82 -4.02 25.34
N THR A 135 -16.70 -4.83 24.28
CA THR A 135 -15.44 -5.47 23.89
C THR A 135 -14.45 -4.42 23.43
N ARG A 136 -13.21 -4.50 23.91
CA ARG A 136 -12.13 -3.60 23.52
C ARG A 136 -11.45 -4.11 22.24
N LEU A 137 -11.53 -3.31 21.18
CA LEU A 137 -10.87 -3.53 19.90
C LEU A 137 -9.65 -2.61 19.79
N SER A 138 -8.53 -3.12 19.31
CA SER A 138 -7.38 -2.30 18.95
C SER A 138 -7.62 -1.66 17.60
N LEU A 139 -7.14 -0.43 17.44
CA LEU A 139 -7.40 0.41 16.27
C LEU A 139 -6.08 0.85 15.65
N PHE A 140 -5.98 0.75 14.34
CA PHE A 140 -4.90 1.34 13.57
C PHE A 140 -5.52 2.12 12.42
N GLU A 141 -5.38 3.45 12.45
CA GLU A 141 -5.71 4.27 11.28
C GLU A 141 -4.65 4.00 10.23
N ILE A 142 -5.08 3.62 9.04
CA ILE A 142 -4.15 3.55 7.92
C ILE A 142 -3.88 5.01 7.59
N PRO A 143 -2.64 5.51 7.81
CA PRO A 143 -2.28 6.85 7.34
C PRO A 143 -2.69 6.88 5.89
N GLU A 144 -3.44 7.90 5.49
CA GLU A 144 -4.03 7.98 4.16
C GLU A 144 -2.95 7.62 3.15
N ARG A 145 -2.92 6.34 2.71
CA ARG A 145 -2.30 6.00 1.44
C ARG A 145 -3.09 6.89 0.54
N ALA A 146 -2.44 7.79 -0.19
CA ALA A 146 -3.13 8.42 -1.29
C ALA A 146 -3.83 7.27 -2.00
N ARG A 147 -5.17 7.25 -1.91
CA ARG A 147 -6.02 6.21 -2.52
C ARG A 147 -5.36 5.88 -3.84
N PRO A 148 -5.18 4.60 -4.27
CA PRO A 148 -4.51 4.29 -5.53
C PRO A 148 -5.00 5.32 -6.53
N ARG A 149 -4.11 6.27 -6.85
CA ARG A 149 -4.62 7.53 -7.39
C ARG A 149 -5.27 7.12 -8.70
N PRO A 150 -6.49 7.57 -8.99
CA PRO A 150 -7.01 7.33 -10.32
C PRO A 150 -5.93 7.81 -11.29
N ASP A 151 -5.52 6.93 -12.20
CA ASP A 151 -4.41 7.15 -13.13
C ASP A 151 -4.52 8.58 -13.68
N THR A 152 -3.52 9.41 -13.40
CA THR A 152 -3.54 10.81 -13.83
C THR A 152 -3.14 10.90 -15.29
N PRO A 153 -3.72 11.82 -16.07
CA PRO A 153 -4.79 12.74 -15.71
C PRO A 153 -6.18 12.07 -15.69
N THR A 154 -7.09 12.61 -14.89
CA THR A 154 -8.46 12.10 -14.73
C THR A 154 -9.49 12.93 -15.49
N ALA A 155 -10.53 12.30 -16.05
CA ALA A 155 -11.60 13.04 -16.73
C ALA A 155 -12.51 13.74 -15.71
N VAL A 156 -12.64 15.06 -15.82
CA VAL A 156 -13.60 15.88 -15.06
C VAL A 156 -14.90 16.04 -15.84
N SER A 157 -14.79 16.21 -17.16
CA SER A 157 -15.93 16.30 -18.05
C SER A 157 -15.62 15.63 -19.39
N GLU A 158 -16.28 14.51 -19.67
CA GLU A 158 -16.14 13.82 -20.96
C GLU A 158 -16.75 14.61 -22.12
N ARG A 159 -17.83 15.37 -21.87
CA ARG A 159 -18.50 16.17 -22.91
C ARG A 159 -17.61 17.32 -23.41
N HIS A 160 -16.80 17.88 -22.51
CA HIS A 160 -15.93 19.02 -22.81
C HIS A 160 -14.46 18.63 -22.87
N ASN A 161 -14.14 17.34 -22.75
CA ASN A 161 -12.79 16.78 -22.69
C ASN A 161 -11.89 17.50 -21.67
N VAL A 162 -12.43 17.81 -20.50
CA VAL A 162 -11.67 18.46 -19.43
C VAL A 162 -10.98 17.38 -18.60
N MET A 163 -9.66 17.46 -18.58
CA MET A 163 -8.78 16.54 -17.87
C MET A 163 -8.13 17.24 -16.68
N ARG A 164 -8.17 16.62 -15.51
CA ARG A 164 -7.49 17.09 -14.31
C ARG A 164 -6.12 16.43 -14.19
N PHE A 165 -5.10 17.27 -14.24
CA PHE A 165 -3.72 16.91 -13.96
C PHE A 165 -3.45 17.15 -12.48
N VAL A 166 -2.81 16.18 -11.84
CA VAL A 166 -2.44 16.25 -10.42
C VAL A 166 -0.96 15.90 -10.30
N PHE A 167 -0.19 16.77 -9.67
CA PHE A 167 1.19 16.48 -9.29
C PHE A 167 1.32 16.57 -7.78
N GLU A 168 2.00 15.61 -7.17
CA GLU A 168 2.27 15.62 -5.73
C GLU A 168 3.58 14.87 -5.46
N PRO A 169 4.60 15.54 -4.93
CA PRO A 169 5.88 14.91 -4.62
C PRO A 169 5.86 14.19 -3.27
N ALA A 170 4.79 14.34 -2.48
CA ALA A 170 4.64 13.77 -1.15
C ALA A 170 4.15 12.31 -1.17
N ASP A 171 3.89 11.72 -2.34
CA ASP A 171 3.37 10.36 -2.46
C ASP A 171 4.49 9.30 -2.51
N PRO A 172 4.37 8.16 -1.78
CA PRO A 172 5.33 7.06 -1.87
C PRO A 172 5.05 6.24 -3.13
N SER A 173 5.20 6.84 -4.31
CA SER A 173 5.33 6.05 -5.54
C SER A 173 6.58 5.16 -5.38
N PRO A 174 6.50 3.83 -5.57
CA PRO A 174 7.66 2.94 -5.45
C PRO A 174 8.77 3.30 -6.47
N ALA A 175 8.44 4.06 -7.53
CA ALA A 175 9.40 4.54 -8.52
C ALA A 175 10.15 5.82 -8.09
N GLY A 176 9.67 6.53 -7.06
CA GLY A 176 10.14 7.87 -6.75
C GLY A 176 9.85 8.86 -7.90
N LEU A 177 10.43 10.07 -7.81
CA LEU A 177 10.36 11.02 -8.92
C LEU A 177 11.41 10.67 -9.96
N GLU A 178 10.99 10.52 -11.21
CA GLU A 178 11.86 10.21 -12.33
C GLU A 178 11.89 11.38 -13.31
N SER A 179 13.08 11.77 -13.75
CA SER A 179 13.23 12.71 -14.87
C SER A 179 12.88 12.03 -16.19
N ILE A 180 12.52 12.82 -17.21
CA ILE A 180 12.26 12.27 -18.56
C ILE A 180 13.46 11.54 -19.19
N HIS A 181 14.66 11.66 -18.60
CA HIS A 181 15.88 10.96 -19.02
C HIS A 181 16.14 9.65 -18.26
N GLY A 182 15.19 9.18 -17.45
CA GLY A 182 15.35 7.93 -16.70
C GLY A 182 16.19 8.04 -15.43
N ARG A 183 16.48 9.28 -14.98
CA ARG A 183 17.28 9.52 -13.76
C ARG A 183 16.37 9.86 -12.59
N GLN A 184 16.66 9.30 -11.42
CA GLN A 184 16.01 9.69 -10.16
C GLN A 184 16.18 11.19 -9.90
N ALA A 185 15.10 11.83 -9.47
CA ALA A 185 15.03 13.24 -9.16
C ALA A 185 14.66 13.45 -7.69
N PHE A 186 15.34 14.39 -7.05
CA PHE A 186 15.07 14.81 -5.68
C PHE A 186 14.61 16.26 -5.68
N LEU A 187 13.54 16.56 -4.95
CA LEU A 187 13.10 17.93 -4.70
C LEU A 187 13.51 18.33 -3.29
N GLU A 188 14.11 19.51 -3.15
CA GLU A 188 14.56 20.04 -1.84
C GLU A 188 13.38 20.40 -0.94
N GLN A 189 12.30 20.89 -1.55
CA GLN A 189 11.04 21.26 -0.91
C GLN A 189 9.89 20.45 -1.52
N LYS A 190 8.88 20.15 -0.70
CA LYS A 190 7.70 19.35 -1.12
C LYS A 190 6.45 20.20 -1.38
N SER A 191 6.48 21.48 -1.03
CA SER A 191 5.42 22.49 -1.20
C SER A 191 6.02 23.81 -1.71
N GLY A 192 5.19 24.77 -2.11
CA GLY A 192 5.63 26.03 -2.71
C GLY A 192 6.41 25.89 -4.03
N LEU A 193 6.22 24.80 -4.76
CA LEU A 193 6.87 24.50 -6.04
C LEU A 193 6.20 25.28 -7.20
N ASP A 194 6.98 25.64 -8.22
CA ASP A 194 6.42 26.02 -9.53
C ASP A 194 6.21 24.77 -10.36
N VAL A 195 4.94 24.35 -10.48
CA VAL A 195 4.53 23.15 -11.20
C VAL A 195 3.76 23.54 -12.45
N ARG A 196 4.20 23.02 -13.59
CA ARG A 196 3.59 23.24 -14.89
C ARG A 196 3.47 21.92 -15.65
N VAL A 197 2.61 21.88 -16.65
CA VAL A 197 2.45 20.69 -17.51
C VAL A 197 2.69 21.04 -18.97
N ALA A 198 3.48 20.21 -19.64
CA ALA A 198 3.76 20.29 -21.06
C ALA A 198 3.42 18.95 -21.71
N GLY A 199 2.73 19.00 -22.85
CA GLY A 199 2.33 17.81 -23.57
C GLY A 199 1.92 18.08 -25.00
N SER A 200 1.60 17.01 -25.72
CA SER A 200 1.11 17.08 -27.10
C SER A 200 -0.07 18.06 -27.31
N PHE A 201 -0.93 18.23 -26.31
CA PHE A 201 -2.12 19.10 -26.37
C PHE A 201 -1.80 20.61 -26.29
N ASN A 202 -0.60 20.98 -25.84
CA ASN A 202 -0.12 22.37 -25.81
C ASN A 202 1.19 22.56 -26.58
N ARG A 203 1.48 21.67 -27.55
CA ARG A 203 2.72 21.66 -28.34
C ARG A 203 4.00 21.64 -27.48
N TRP A 204 3.93 21.00 -26.32
CA TRP A 204 5.01 20.90 -25.35
C TRP A 204 5.49 22.24 -24.78
N ASP A 205 4.65 23.29 -24.85
CA ASP A 205 4.95 24.59 -24.24
C ASP A 205 4.82 24.49 -22.70
N PRO A 206 5.93 24.56 -21.94
CA PRO A 206 5.89 24.40 -20.50
C PRO A 206 5.31 25.61 -19.79
N TYR A 207 5.09 26.74 -20.47
CA TYR A 207 4.62 27.97 -19.84
C TYR A 207 3.09 28.15 -19.90
N MET A 208 2.41 27.37 -20.73
CA MET A 208 0.98 27.55 -21.02
C MET A 208 0.07 27.17 -19.85
N HIS A 209 0.40 26.11 -19.10
CA HIS A 209 -0.45 25.58 -18.04
C HIS A 209 0.31 25.42 -16.73
N ARG A 210 -0.06 26.22 -15.74
CA ARG A 210 0.43 26.14 -14.37
C ARG A 210 -0.55 25.35 -13.51
N LEU A 211 -0.04 24.48 -12.65
CA LEU A 211 -0.82 23.79 -11.63
C LEU A 211 -0.81 24.63 -10.34
N HIS A 212 -1.97 24.73 -9.70
CA HIS A 212 -2.16 25.49 -8.47
C HIS A 212 -2.07 24.55 -7.27
N GLU A 213 -1.35 24.98 -6.24
CA GLU A 213 -1.26 24.25 -4.99
C GLU A 213 -2.60 24.30 -4.24
N ASP A 214 -3.09 23.14 -3.79
CA ASP A 214 -4.30 23.00 -2.98
C ASP A 214 -4.03 23.60 -1.58
N PRO A 215 -4.71 24.70 -1.19
CA PRO A 215 -4.49 25.32 0.12
C PRO A 215 -4.84 24.40 1.30
N ALA A 216 -5.73 23.42 1.09
CA ALA A 216 -6.10 22.45 2.11
C ALA A 216 -5.10 21.28 2.20
N ARG A 217 -4.27 21.08 1.16
CA ARG A 217 -3.27 20.00 1.07
C ARG A 217 -1.95 20.51 0.46
N PRO A 218 -1.10 21.17 1.26
CA PRO A 218 0.21 21.64 0.81
C PRO A 218 1.04 20.53 0.15
N GLY A 219 1.67 20.84 -0.98
CA GLY A 219 2.42 19.91 -1.82
C GLY A 219 1.59 19.21 -2.90
N ARG A 220 0.26 19.34 -2.89
CA ARG A 220 -0.60 18.83 -3.96
C ARG A 220 -0.93 19.94 -4.96
N TYR A 221 -0.65 19.70 -6.23
CA TYR A 221 -0.81 20.67 -7.32
C TYR A 221 -1.83 20.16 -8.34
N GLU A 222 -2.73 21.02 -8.81
CA GLU A 222 -3.78 20.65 -9.75
C GLU A 222 -4.01 21.68 -10.86
N ALA A 223 -4.41 21.19 -12.03
CA ALA A 223 -4.97 22.00 -13.11
C ALA A 223 -6.02 21.20 -13.88
N GLU A 224 -7.10 21.88 -14.28
CA GLU A 224 -8.10 21.35 -15.22
C GLU A 224 -7.84 21.95 -16.59
N ILE A 225 -7.61 21.09 -17.58
CA ILE A 225 -7.18 21.48 -18.93
C ILE A 225 -8.08 20.79 -19.94
N THR A 226 -8.59 21.56 -20.89
CA THR A 226 -9.27 21.02 -22.06
C THR A 226 -8.25 20.35 -22.98
N VAL A 227 -8.38 19.04 -23.16
CA VAL A 227 -7.49 18.25 -24.00
C VAL A 227 -8.30 17.71 -25.18
N PRO A 228 -7.83 17.80 -26.44
CA PRO A 228 -8.51 17.18 -27.56
C PRO A 228 -8.74 15.67 -27.38
N ARG A 229 -9.70 15.09 -28.11
CA ARG A 229 -9.88 13.64 -28.13
C ARG A 229 -8.67 12.97 -28.78
N GLY A 230 -8.31 11.78 -28.29
CA GLY A 230 -7.21 10.98 -28.83
C GLY A 230 -6.12 10.69 -27.81
N ARG A 231 -4.99 10.19 -28.31
CA ARG A 231 -3.85 9.78 -27.51
C ARG A 231 -2.91 10.96 -27.29
N HIS A 232 -2.58 11.21 -26.03
CA HIS A 232 -1.73 12.31 -25.62
C HIS A 232 -0.56 11.82 -24.78
N SER A 233 0.50 12.62 -24.77
CA SER A 233 1.65 12.45 -23.88
C SER A 233 2.04 13.76 -23.25
N TYR A 234 2.61 13.70 -22.04
CA TYR A 234 2.99 14.85 -21.23
C TYR A 234 4.11 14.54 -20.25
N TYR A 235 4.68 15.59 -19.67
CA TYR A 235 5.51 15.57 -18.48
C TYR A 235 5.20 16.81 -17.62
N PHE A 236 5.59 16.77 -16.35
CA PHE A 236 5.57 17.95 -15.50
C PHE A 236 6.89 18.72 -15.57
N VAL A 237 6.82 20.04 -15.48
CA VAL A 237 7.97 20.91 -15.24
C VAL A 237 7.85 21.43 -13.81
N VAL A 238 8.75 20.96 -12.95
CA VAL A 238 8.75 21.28 -11.51
C VAL A 238 10.04 22.03 -11.19
N ASN A 239 9.92 23.32 -10.85
CA ASN A 239 11.06 24.23 -10.67
C ASN A 239 12.07 24.15 -11.84
N GLY A 240 11.56 24.07 -13.07
CA GLY A 240 12.37 23.96 -14.30
C GLY A 240 12.85 22.54 -14.67
N ARG A 241 12.63 21.53 -13.82
CA ARG A 241 13.01 20.14 -14.08
C ARG A 241 11.87 19.37 -14.73
N ARG A 242 12.16 18.62 -15.79
CA ARG A 242 11.17 17.78 -16.50
C ARG A 242 11.06 16.42 -15.83
N LEU A 243 9.89 16.12 -15.28
CA LEU A 243 9.59 14.90 -14.54
C LEU A 243 8.45 14.14 -15.21
N VAL A 244 8.59 12.82 -15.28
CA VAL A 244 7.49 11.92 -15.63
C VAL A 244 6.47 11.97 -14.49
N ASP A 245 5.18 11.86 -14.81
CA ASP A 245 4.14 11.81 -13.78
C ASP A 245 4.32 10.53 -12.93
N PRO A 246 4.66 10.65 -11.64
CA PRO A 246 4.87 9.50 -10.77
C PRO A 246 3.60 8.71 -10.48
N HIS A 247 2.42 9.24 -10.82
CA HIS A 247 1.11 8.63 -10.61
C HIS A 247 0.45 8.14 -11.90
N ASN A 248 1.12 8.26 -13.05
CA ASN A 248 0.64 7.70 -14.31
C ASN A 248 1.40 6.41 -14.63
N PRO A 249 0.75 5.23 -14.59
CA PRO A 249 1.41 3.95 -14.90
C PRO A 249 1.71 3.78 -16.40
N GLN A 250 1.10 4.58 -17.27
CA GLN A 250 1.27 4.49 -18.71
C GLN A 250 2.38 5.44 -19.17
N GLN A 251 3.55 4.88 -19.48
CA GLN A 251 4.65 5.62 -20.06
C GLN A 251 4.91 5.22 -21.52
N ARG A 252 5.45 6.16 -22.29
CA ARG A 252 5.96 5.92 -23.65
C ARG A 252 7.27 6.66 -23.86
N TYR A 253 8.08 6.16 -24.78
CA TYR A 253 9.25 6.89 -25.25
C TYR A 253 8.87 7.84 -26.39
N HIS A 254 9.25 9.10 -26.26
CA HIS A 254 9.20 10.07 -27.34
C HIS A 254 10.25 9.73 -28.41
N ALA A 255 10.10 10.26 -29.63
CA ALA A 255 11.03 10.02 -30.73
C ALA A 255 12.49 10.41 -30.39
N ASP A 256 12.66 11.37 -29.48
CA ASP A 256 13.95 11.86 -29.00
C ASP A 256 14.54 11.03 -27.85
N GLY A 257 13.92 9.89 -27.51
CA GLY A 257 14.41 8.93 -26.51
C GLY A 257 14.01 9.21 -25.06
N TYR A 258 13.22 10.25 -24.79
CA TYR A 258 12.77 10.59 -23.44
C TYR A 258 11.52 9.81 -23.03
N ALA A 259 11.43 9.39 -21.76
CA ALA A 259 10.23 8.83 -21.17
C ALA A 259 9.21 9.95 -20.89
N VAL A 260 7.96 9.72 -21.30
CA VAL A 260 6.82 10.63 -21.09
C VAL A 260 5.61 9.85 -20.61
N SER A 261 4.81 10.48 -19.76
CA SER A 261 3.51 9.93 -19.36
C SER A 261 2.54 10.00 -20.52
N SER A 262 1.64 9.03 -20.62
CA SER A 262 0.68 8.92 -21.73
C SER A 262 -0.73 8.65 -21.22
N PHE A 263 -1.73 9.12 -21.95
CA PHE A 263 -3.14 8.89 -21.63
C PHE A 263 -3.98 9.01 -22.89
N SER A 264 -5.25 8.60 -22.81
CA SER A 264 -6.21 8.73 -23.90
C SER A 264 -7.44 9.48 -23.43
N VAL A 265 -7.91 10.39 -24.26
CA VAL A 265 -9.19 11.06 -24.08
C VAL A 265 -10.19 10.37 -25.02
N PRO A 266 -11.25 9.73 -24.49
CA PRO A 266 -12.24 9.00 -25.28
C PRO A 266 -13.01 9.94 -26.22
#